data_AF-A0A2E5UTS0-F1
#
_entry.id   AF-A0A2E5UTS0-F1
#
_cell.length_a   1.000
_cell.length_b   1.000
_cell.length_c   1.000
_cell.angle_alpha   90.00
_cell.angle_beta   90.00
_cell.angle_gamma   90.00
#
_symmetry.space_group_name_H-M   'P 1'
#
loop_
_entity.id
_entity.type
_entity.pdbx_description
1 polymer ?
#
loop_
_entity_poly.entity_id
_entity_poly.type
_entity_poly.pdbx_seq_one_letter_code
_entity_poly.pdbx_strand_id
1 'polypeptide(L)'
;MKKKISITRRDFINGVSYGLAASVAPIDFLKAKNIDPFKYPPALTGIRGNHPGSFDHAHRLALAGGNFLEEIIDLGESNDLIVVGAGISGLSAAYFYQERTALNQDILILDNHDDFGGHAKRNEFQVDGREILTYGGSQSIESPSYYEEVSKKLMADLGIDFQKFYTAYDFDYFKNRGLTSSFFFNKETYGENKIVRNVPNYRYDINHKKNTKPENIKKVVKEMPISDKSKDEFARLFLDKTDFFPEMTLEEKFYHLENMSYEEYLRKYHKVGDEVVGLFHTMLWSLWGVGTESIPAFGAFSDGLPGFSGLGFTEDEGTTEPENEMYDISTYDETIEGFMSKNEVSDEPYIFHFPDGNATIARLLVRKMIPNAISGNTMEDIVTAKADYSQLDLPDQNTKIRLESTVISVKNVNGGVEVIYVNQGKLYKVSGKKCILACYNGIIPELCPELPKKQKEALKYNVKVPLVWIQVAMKNWHMFANKGISRAISPNSFFNNMYIDFPVSIGDYQYPQTFDEPVVFLMNHVPTRPYEGLTNREQHRKGRYDIL
;
A
#
# COMPACT_ATOMS: atom_id res chain seq x y z
N MET A 1 23.20 -21.92 31.52
CA MET A 1 21.93 -21.59 30.82
C MET A 1 21.65 -20.09 31.01
N LYS A 2 21.84 -19.25 29.98
CA LYS A 2 21.49 -17.83 30.07
C LYS A 2 19.95 -17.70 29.99
N LYS A 3 19.37 -17.04 30.99
CA LYS A 3 17.92 -16.77 31.12
C LYS A 3 17.45 -16.00 29.88
N LYS A 4 16.52 -16.57 29.10
CA LYS A 4 15.80 -15.83 28.05
C LYS A 4 15.01 -14.71 28.72
N ILE A 5 15.31 -13.46 28.39
CA ILE A 5 14.49 -12.30 28.79
C ILE A 5 13.21 -12.39 27.96
N SER A 6 12.06 -12.55 28.61
CA SER A 6 10.76 -12.51 27.94
C SER A 6 10.34 -11.05 27.78
N ILE A 7 10.21 -10.60 26.53
CA ILE A 7 9.62 -9.30 26.21
C ILE A 7 8.12 -9.40 26.46
N THR A 8 7.56 -8.55 27.33
CA THR A 8 6.12 -8.52 27.61
C THR A 8 5.37 -7.61 26.62
N ARG A 9 4.04 -7.76 26.48
CA ARG A 9 3.20 -6.80 25.72
C ARG A 9 3.39 -5.35 26.19
N ARG A 10 3.63 -5.15 27.49
CA ARG A 10 3.94 -3.84 28.08
C ARG A 10 5.32 -3.34 27.66
N ASP A 11 6.33 -4.20 27.51
CA ASP A 11 7.66 -3.80 27.01
C ASP A 11 7.64 -3.48 25.50
N PHE A 12 6.79 -4.14 24.71
CA PHE A 12 6.58 -3.80 23.30
C PHE A 12 5.88 -2.44 23.14
N ILE A 13 4.79 -2.19 23.87
CA ILE A 13 4.07 -0.91 23.85
C ILE A 13 4.91 0.21 24.45
N ASN A 14 5.64 -0.04 25.55
CA ASN A 14 6.57 0.93 26.09
C ASN A 14 7.78 1.13 25.15
N GLY A 15 8.16 0.13 24.34
CA GLY A 15 9.11 0.27 23.25
C GLY A 15 8.64 1.24 22.16
N VAL A 16 7.33 1.31 21.90
CA VAL A 16 6.71 2.36 21.06
C VAL A 16 6.80 3.73 21.74
N SER A 17 6.61 3.80 23.06
CA SER A 17 6.78 5.03 23.84
C SER A 17 8.25 5.49 23.91
N TYR A 18 9.21 4.55 23.97
CA TYR A 18 10.64 4.83 23.81
C TYR A 18 11.02 5.11 22.36
N GLY A 19 10.20 4.74 21.36
CA GLY A 19 10.36 5.13 19.96
C GLY A 19 10.28 6.66 19.75
N LEU A 20 9.61 7.38 20.66
CA LEU A 20 9.66 8.85 20.70
C LEU A 20 10.99 9.39 21.27
N ALA A 21 11.73 8.59 22.05
CA ALA A 21 13.02 8.96 22.66
C ALA A 21 14.25 8.32 21.98
N ALA A 22 14.06 7.29 21.13
CA ALA A 22 15.12 6.53 20.45
C ALA A 22 15.32 6.95 18.99
N SER A 23 15.05 8.22 18.66
CA SER A 23 15.26 8.85 17.34
C SER A 23 16.74 9.06 16.97
N VAL A 24 17.67 8.24 17.50
CA VAL A 24 19.12 8.47 17.40
C VAL A 24 19.81 7.68 16.28
N ALA A 25 19.11 6.81 15.55
CA ALA A 25 19.76 5.78 14.73
C ALA A 25 20.26 6.15 13.32
N PRO A 26 20.02 7.37 12.76
CA PRO A 26 20.78 7.78 11.57
C PRO A 26 21.52 9.12 11.72
N ILE A 27 21.49 9.76 12.90
CA ILE A 27 21.98 11.14 13.08
C ILE A 27 23.47 11.26 12.69
N ASP A 28 24.31 10.32 13.10
CA ASP A 28 25.76 10.43 12.86
C ASP A 28 26.13 10.19 11.39
N PHE A 29 25.42 9.30 10.68
CA PHE A 29 25.63 9.05 9.25
C PHE A 29 25.13 10.22 8.38
N LEU A 30 23.94 10.76 8.71
CA LEU A 30 23.37 11.89 7.99
C LEU A 30 24.21 13.15 8.20
N LYS A 31 24.68 13.39 9.43
CA LYS A 31 25.67 14.45 9.73
C LYS A 31 26.97 14.27 8.93
N ALA A 32 27.48 13.04 8.79
CA ALA A 32 28.68 12.77 7.99
C ALA A 32 28.48 13.08 6.49
N LYS A 33 27.24 13.08 5.99
CA LYS A 33 26.87 13.50 4.64
C LYS A 33 26.39 14.95 4.54
N ASN A 34 26.54 15.77 5.59
CA ASN A 34 25.98 17.13 5.69
C ASN A 34 24.45 17.21 5.48
N ILE A 35 23.73 16.13 5.76
CA ILE A 35 22.27 16.07 5.73
C ILE A 35 21.77 16.33 7.15
N ASP A 36 20.92 17.34 7.32
CA ASP A 36 20.22 17.55 8.59
C ASP A 36 19.13 16.47 8.74
N PRO A 37 19.26 15.52 9.69
CA PRO A 37 18.31 14.43 9.85
C PRO A 37 16.90 14.92 10.20
N PHE A 38 16.77 16.11 10.79
CA PHE A 38 15.47 16.71 11.08
C PHE A 38 14.82 17.35 9.84
N LYS A 39 15.56 17.46 8.74
CA LYS A 39 15.11 17.97 7.44
C LYS A 39 15.17 16.91 6.34
N TYR A 40 15.35 15.63 6.70
CA TYR A 40 15.37 14.51 5.78
C TYR A 40 14.30 13.47 6.17
N PRO A 41 13.05 13.69 5.75
CA PRO A 41 11.89 12.88 6.13
C PRO A 41 12.03 11.36 5.97
N PRO A 42 12.72 10.81 4.95
CA PRO A 42 12.83 9.37 4.76
C PRO A 42 13.57 8.64 5.88
N ALA A 43 14.46 9.32 6.62
CA ALA A 43 15.19 8.73 7.74
C ALA A 43 14.47 8.86 9.10
N LEU A 44 13.32 9.53 9.14
CA LEU A 44 12.56 9.71 10.37
C LEU A 44 11.80 8.44 10.74
N THR A 45 11.98 8.00 11.99
CA THR A 45 11.28 6.86 12.59
C THR A 45 10.05 7.30 13.39
N GLY A 46 9.20 6.35 13.77
CA GLY A 46 7.97 6.60 14.54
C GLY A 46 6.71 6.46 13.68
N ILE A 47 5.59 7.04 14.13
CA ILE A 47 4.35 7.04 13.35
C ILE A 47 4.48 8.10 12.24
N ARG A 48 4.33 7.67 10.99
CA ARG A 48 4.48 8.50 9.78
C ARG A 48 3.24 8.40 8.91
N GLY A 49 3.05 9.36 7.99
CA GLY A 49 1.85 9.47 7.15
C GLY A 49 0.78 10.33 7.83
N ASN A 50 -0.45 9.83 7.93
CA ASN A 50 -1.50 10.54 8.67
C ASN A 50 -1.33 10.31 10.18
N HIS A 51 -0.75 11.27 10.89
CA HIS A 51 -0.45 11.20 12.31
C HIS A 51 -0.92 12.47 13.03
N PRO A 52 -1.09 12.44 14.37
CA PRO A 52 -1.37 13.66 15.14
C PRO A 52 -0.39 14.77 14.76
N GLY A 53 -0.90 15.97 14.47
CA GLY A 53 -0.14 17.08 13.90
C GLY A 53 -0.29 17.24 12.38
N SER A 54 -0.27 16.15 11.58
CA SER A 54 -0.36 16.28 10.12
C SER A 54 -1.76 16.60 9.60
N PHE A 55 -2.80 16.36 10.41
CA PHE A 55 -4.21 16.63 10.06
C PHE A 55 -4.91 17.62 11.00
N ASP A 56 -4.21 18.18 11.99
CA ASP A 56 -4.84 18.94 13.07
C ASP A 56 -5.54 20.21 12.56
N HIS A 57 -4.90 20.93 11.63
CA HIS A 57 -5.50 22.12 11.00
C HIS A 57 -6.71 21.76 10.13
N ALA A 58 -6.64 20.66 9.38
CA ALA A 58 -7.74 20.18 8.56
C ALA A 58 -8.93 19.71 9.44
N HIS A 59 -8.66 19.04 10.56
CA HIS A 59 -9.68 18.68 11.53
C HIS A 59 -10.29 19.92 12.22
N ARG A 60 -9.47 20.91 12.59
CA ARG A 60 -9.97 22.19 13.13
C ARG A 60 -10.87 22.90 12.13
N LEU A 61 -10.53 22.91 10.84
CA LEU A 61 -11.40 23.42 9.79
C LEU A 61 -12.73 22.66 9.75
N ALA A 62 -12.68 21.32 9.65
CA ALA A 62 -13.86 20.48 9.53
C ALA A 62 -14.80 20.55 10.74
N LEU A 63 -14.25 20.74 11.95
CA LEU A 63 -15.01 20.76 13.20
C LEU A 63 -15.45 22.17 13.62
N ALA A 64 -14.62 23.20 13.40
CA ALA A 64 -14.86 24.56 13.87
C ALA A 64 -15.26 25.54 12.75
N GLY A 65 -15.45 25.07 11.51
CA GLY A 65 -15.95 25.89 10.40
C GLY A 65 -15.01 26.99 9.92
N GLY A 66 -13.71 26.88 10.19
CA GLY A 66 -12.70 27.80 9.65
C GLY A 66 -12.56 29.15 10.35
N ASN A 67 -13.07 29.31 11.59
CA ASN A 67 -12.79 30.49 12.41
C ASN A 67 -11.35 30.47 12.93
N PHE A 68 -10.40 30.92 12.10
CA PHE A 68 -9.05 31.24 12.50
C PHE A 68 -8.99 32.73 12.86
N LEU A 69 -8.65 33.06 14.11
CA LEU A 69 -8.53 34.44 14.61
C LEU A 69 -7.14 35.05 14.27
N GLU A 70 -6.41 34.46 13.33
CA GLU A 70 -5.05 34.82 12.98
C GLU A 70 -5.02 35.69 11.73
N GLU A 71 -4.07 36.63 11.68
CA GLU A 71 -3.83 37.48 10.52
C GLU A 71 -3.38 36.63 9.32
N ILE A 72 -3.99 36.87 8.17
CA ILE A 72 -3.61 36.23 6.90
C ILE A 72 -2.51 37.07 6.24
N ILE A 73 -1.33 36.48 6.07
CA ILE A 73 -0.20 37.10 5.40
C ILE A 73 -0.34 36.90 3.89
N ASP A 74 -0.57 37.98 3.15
CA ASP A 74 -0.56 37.96 1.68
C ASP A 74 0.87 37.99 1.16
N LEU A 75 1.29 36.92 0.48
CA LEU A 75 2.63 36.82 -0.10
C LEU A 75 2.76 37.59 -1.42
N GLY A 76 1.64 38.01 -2.04
CA GLY A 76 1.64 38.56 -3.39
C GLY A 76 2.07 37.54 -4.47
N GLU A 77 2.23 36.27 -4.10
CA GLU A 77 2.63 35.17 -4.99
C GLU A 77 1.44 34.74 -5.85
N SER A 78 1.64 34.73 -7.17
CA SER A 78 0.64 34.34 -8.16
C SER A 78 1.20 33.23 -9.05
N ASN A 79 0.45 32.14 -9.23
CA ASN A 79 0.86 30.97 -10.00
C ASN A 79 -0.12 30.68 -11.16
N ASP A 80 0.33 30.02 -12.22
CA ASP A 80 -0.55 29.52 -13.28
C ASP A 80 -1.40 28.35 -12.79
N LEU A 81 -0.82 27.50 -11.95
CA LEU A 81 -1.50 26.36 -11.33
C LEU A 81 -1.10 26.22 -9.86
N ILE A 82 -2.10 26.05 -8.99
CA ILE A 82 -1.90 25.56 -7.64
C ILE A 82 -2.41 24.11 -7.57
N VAL A 83 -1.63 23.20 -6.99
CA VAL A 83 -2.04 21.82 -6.71
C VAL A 83 -2.04 21.59 -5.21
N VAL A 84 -3.15 21.13 -4.66
CA VAL A 84 -3.29 20.81 -3.23
C VAL A 84 -3.09 19.31 -3.04
N GLY A 85 -1.92 18.93 -2.55
CA GLY A 85 -1.45 17.56 -2.35
C GLY A 85 -0.28 17.21 -3.28
N ALA A 86 0.84 16.80 -2.70
CA ALA A 86 2.05 16.31 -3.36
C ALA A 86 2.15 14.77 -3.35
N GLY A 87 1.01 14.06 -3.28
CA GLY A 87 0.94 12.63 -3.60
C GLY A 87 1.15 12.38 -5.10
N ILE A 88 1.28 11.11 -5.51
CA ILE A 88 1.46 10.73 -6.94
C ILE A 88 0.42 11.43 -7.83
N SER A 89 -0.86 11.48 -7.44
CA SER A 89 -1.90 12.15 -8.24
C SER A 89 -1.62 13.64 -8.47
N GLY A 90 -1.17 14.36 -7.44
CA GLY A 90 -0.87 15.79 -7.54
C GLY A 90 0.44 16.08 -8.29
N LEU A 91 1.46 15.27 -8.04
CA LEU A 91 2.73 15.31 -8.77
C LEU A 91 2.52 15.02 -10.27
N SER A 92 1.74 14.00 -10.61
CA SER A 92 1.39 13.70 -12.01
C SER A 92 0.54 14.80 -12.64
N ALA A 93 -0.40 15.42 -11.90
CA ALA A 93 -1.20 16.53 -12.41
C ALA A 93 -0.32 17.74 -12.76
N ALA A 94 0.64 18.09 -11.90
CA ALA A 94 1.62 19.14 -12.16
C ALA A 94 2.52 18.80 -13.37
N TYR A 95 3.03 17.58 -13.42
CA TYR A 95 3.85 17.09 -14.53
C TYR A 95 3.12 17.18 -15.87
N PHE A 96 1.88 16.68 -15.95
CA PHE A 96 1.09 16.78 -17.18
C PHE A 96 0.70 18.22 -17.54
N TYR A 97 0.53 19.09 -16.56
CA TYR A 97 0.26 20.50 -16.82
C TYR A 97 1.49 21.19 -17.45
N GLN A 98 2.69 20.90 -16.92
CA GLN A 98 3.95 21.37 -17.48
C GLN A 98 4.16 20.85 -18.93
N GLU A 99 3.95 19.55 -19.17
CA GLU A 99 4.14 18.94 -20.50
C GLU A 99 3.17 19.47 -21.57
N ARG A 100 1.93 19.80 -21.20
CA ARG A 100 0.87 20.17 -22.16
C ARG A 100 0.93 21.63 -22.63
N THR A 101 1.86 22.43 -22.12
CA THR A 101 1.85 23.87 -22.34
C THR A 101 3.21 24.34 -22.87
N ALA A 102 3.20 25.12 -23.94
CA ALA A 102 4.43 25.63 -24.58
C ALA A 102 5.06 26.82 -23.83
N LEU A 103 4.66 27.06 -22.57
CA LEU A 103 5.04 28.25 -21.80
C LEU A 103 5.73 27.83 -20.50
N ASN A 104 6.65 28.69 -20.05
CA ASN A 104 7.29 28.56 -18.75
C ASN A 104 6.28 28.92 -17.66
N GLN A 105 5.56 27.92 -17.13
CA GLN A 105 4.44 28.12 -16.22
C GLN A 105 4.87 28.06 -14.76
N ASP A 106 4.24 28.89 -13.92
CA ASP A 106 4.46 28.87 -12.49
C ASP A 106 3.48 27.90 -11.81
N ILE A 107 4.01 26.82 -11.24
CA ILE A 107 3.27 25.76 -10.56
C ILE A 107 3.66 25.74 -9.09
N LEU A 108 2.68 25.82 -8.20
CA LEU A 108 2.86 25.66 -6.77
C LEU A 108 2.09 24.44 -6.27
N ILE A 109 2.80 23.47 -5.69
CA ILE A 109 2.22 22.29 -5.03
C ILE A 109 2.32 22.51 -3.51
N LEU A 110 1.18 22.41 -2.81
CA LEU A 110 1.10 22.54 -1.35
C LEU A 110 0.75 21.19 -0.74
N ASP A 111 1.56 20.66 0.18
CA ASP A 111 1.26 19.43 0.93
C ASP A 111 1.37 19.66 2.44
N ASN A 112 0.48 19.03 3.20
CA ASN A 112 0.46 19.12 4.65
C ASN A 112 1.57 18.30 5.33
N HIS A 113 2.13 17.31 4.64
CA HIS A 113 3.18 16.46 5.18
C HIS A 113 4.57 17.08 5.01
N ASP A 114 5.51 16.53 5.78
CA ASP A 114 6.92 16.85 5.72
C ASP A 114 7.65 16.24 4.52
N ASP A 115 6.97 15.41 3.72
CA ASP A 115 7.53 14.70 2.58
C ASP A 115 6.55 14.67 1.41
N PHE A 116 7.05 14.55 0.19
CA PHE A 116 6.23 14.33 -1.00
C PHE A 116 5.97 12.82 -1.23
N GLY A 117 5.05 12.50 -2.15
CA GLY A 117 4.70 11.12 -2.54
C GLY A 117 3.43 10.58 -1.87
N GLY A 118 2.98 11.17 -0.76
CA GLY A 118 1.75 10.76 -0.08
C GLY A 118 1.85 9.33 0.47
N HIS A 119 1.00 8.42 -0.01
CA HIS A 119 1.08 7.00 0.38
C HIS A 119 2.31 6.27 -0.21
N ALA A 120 2.93 6.83 -1.25
CA ALA A 120 4.20 6.36 -1.82
C ALA A 120 5.39 7.00 -1.09
N LYS A 121 5.46 6.79 0.22
CA LYS A 121 6.53 7.33 1.07
C LYS A 121 7.72 6.38 1.09
N ARG A 122 8.93 6.93 1.15
CA ARG A 122 10.17 6.16 1.32
C ARG A 122 10.57 6.13 2.79
N ASN A 123 10.98 4.97 3.27
CA ASN A 123 11.59 4.81 4.59
C ASN A 123 13.02 4.30 4.42
N GLU A 124 13.94 4.87 5.20
CA GLU A 124 15.36 4.52 5.20
C GLU A 124 15.82 4.16 6.61
N PHE A 125 16.54 3.04 6.72
CA PHE A 125 17.20 2.63 7.95
C PHE A 125 18.71 2.58 7.73
N GLN A 126 19.48 2.91 8.77
CA GLN A 126 20.91 2.65 8.83
C GLN A 126 21.16 1.60 9.90
N VAL A 127 21.65 0.43 9.50
CA VAL A 127 21.94 -0.68 10.42
C VAL A 127 23.34 -1.20 10.12
N ASP A 128 24.22 -1.13 11.13
CA ASP A 128 25.61 -1.60 11.04
C ASP A 128 26.36 -1.09 9.79
N GLY A 129 26.14 0.19 9.44
CA GLY A 129 26.78 0.87 8.30
C GLY A 129 26.14 0.60 6.93
N ARG A 130 25.04 -0.16 6.88
CA ARG A 130 24.27 -0.42 5.67
C ARG A 130 22.99 0.40 5.64
N GLU A 131 22.72 1.01 4.50
CA GLU A 131 21.43 1.60 4.18
C GLU A 131 20.44 0.50 3.77
N ILE A 132 19.26 0.51 4.39
CA ILE A 132 18.13 -0.34 4.01
C ILE A 132 16.97 0.54 3.58
N LEU A 133 16.46 0.27 2.39
CA LEU A 133 15.30 0.96 1.83
C LEU A 133 14.06 0.09 1.98
N THR A 134 12.93 0.74 2.20
CA THR A 134 11.61 0.09 2.19
C THR A 134 10.52 1.16 1.98
N TYR A 135 9.26 0.75 1.84
CA TYR A 135 8.13 1.60 1.47
C TYR A 135 7.22 1.90 2.66
N GLY A 136 6.70 3.12 2.77
CA GLY A 136 5.77 3.54 3.81
C GLY A 136 4.31 3.14 3.59
N GLY A 137 3.96 2.60 2.42
CA GLY A 137 2.60 2.15 2.12
C GLY A 137 2.46 1.56 0.72
N SER A 138 2.59 2.41 -0.31
CA SER A 138 2.46 1.98 -1.71
C SER A 138 3.65 1.12 -2.12
N GLN A 139 3.42 -0.19 -2.22
CA GLN A 139 4.45 -1.23 -2.33
C GLN A 139 4.84 -1.54 -3.78
N SER A 140 3.88 -1.97 -4.61
CA SER A 140 4.11 -2.49 -5.95
C SER A 140 3.48 -1.65 -7.06
N ILE A 141 4.00 -1.77 -8.28
CA ILE A 141 3.32 -1.40 -9.51
C ILE A 141 2.55 -2.64 -9.98
N GLU A 142 1.30 -2.79 -9.54
CA GLU A 142 0.51 -3.98 -9.87
C GLU A 142 0.09 -3.98 -11.34
N SER A 143 0.38 -5.07 -12.03
CA SER A 143 -0.08 -5.40 -13.39
C SER A 143 0.05 -4.24 -14.41
N PRO A 144 1.26 -3.67 -14.60
CA PRO A 144 1.46 -2.50 -15.45
C PRO A 144 1.04 -2.70 -16.90
N SER A 145 1.00 -3.93 -17.41
CA SER A 145 0.50 -4.23 -18.76
C SER A 145 -0.98 -3.85 -18.96
N TYR A 146 -1.77 -3.85 -17.89
CA TYR A 146 -3.19 -3.52 -17.87
C TYR A 146 -3.46 -2.02 -17.71
N TYR A 147 -2.43 -1.19 -17.59
CA TYR A 147 -2.61 0.25 -17.45
C TYR A 147 -3.12 0.88 -18.74
N GLU A 148 -3.96 1.90 -18.58
CA GLU A 148 -4.35 2.81 -19.65
C GLU A 148 -3.13 3.46 -20.30
N GLU A 149 -3.23 3.81 -21.59
CA GLU A 149 -2.14 4.38 -22.38
C GLU A 149 -1.52 5.63 -21.74
N VAL A 150 -2.32 6.48 -21.09
CA VAL A 150 -1.82 7.67 -20.38
C VAL A 150 -0.90 7.31 -19.22
N SER A 151 -1.20 6.23 -18.50
CA SER A 151 -0.41 5.75 -17.36
C SER A 151 0.84 5.03 -17.84
N LYS A 152 0.73 4.20 -18.89
CA LYS A 152 1.89 3.57 -19.56
C LYS A 152 2.88 4.62 -20.06
N LYS A 153 2.38 5.64 -20.77
CA LYS A 153 3.18 6.75 -21.25
C LYS A 153 3.88 7.49 -20.12
N LEU A 154 3.18 7.76 -19.00
CA LEU A 154 3.82 8.38 -17.83
C LEU A 154 5.01 7.55 -17.34
N MET A 155 4.84 6.23 -17.17
CA MET A 155 5.93 5.37 -16.70
C MET A 155 7.12 5.39 -17.67
N ALA A 156 6.86 5.34 -18.98
CA ALA A 156 7.89 5.46 -20.02
C ALA A 156 8.60 6.82 -20.00
N ASP A 157 7.86 7.92 -19.86
CA ASP A 157 8.44 9.28 -19.80
C ASP A 157 9.32 9.49 -18.56
N LEU A 158 8.95 8.84 -17.44
CA LEU A 158 9.76 8.78 -16.22
C LEU A 158 11.01 7.90 -16.37
N GLY A 159 11.13 7.16 -17.49
CA GLY A 159 12.25 6.27 -17.77
C GLY A 159 12.17 4.92 -17.07
N ILE A 160 10.97 4.50 -16.65
CA ILE A 160 10.74 3.20 -16.02
C ILE A 160 10.63 2.13 -17.11
N ASP A 161 11.55 1.19 -17.08
CA ASP A 161 11.59 0.01 -17.93
C ASP A 161 11.12 -1.21 -17.15
N PHE A 162 9.91 -1.68 -17.44
CA PHE A 162 9.32 -2.82 -16.76
C PHE A 162 10.06 -4.14 -17.00
N GLN A 163 10.82 -4.27 -18.10
CA GLN A 163 11.59 -5.49 -18.38
C GLN A 163 12.72 -5.72 -17.38
N LYS A 164 13.27 -4.65 -16.81
CA LYS A 164 14.37 -4.76 -15.84
C LYS A 164 13.94 -5.45 -14.55
N PHE A 165 12.67 -5.38 -14.17
CA PHE A 165 12.17 -6.02 -12.93
C PHE A 165 12.27 -7.55 -12.96
N TYR A 166 12.18 -8.17 -14.14
CA TYR A 166 12.36 -9.63 -14.29
C TYR A 166 13.77 -10.10 -13.91
N THR A 167 14.76 -9.20 -13.97
CA THR A 167 16.14 -9.47 -13.52
C THR A 167 16.47 -8.87 -12.16
N ALA A 168 15.78 -7.79 -11.77
CA ALA A 168 15.98 -7.13 -10.48
C ALA A 168 15.41 -7.93 -9.31
N TYR A 169 14.28 -8.63 -9.53
CA TYR A 169 13.64 -9.48 -8.53
C TYR A 169 14.23 -10.89 -8.56
N ASP A 170 14.76 -11.37 -7.43
CA ASP A 170 15.24 -12.76 -7.32
C ASP A 170 14.10 -13.71 -6.93
N PHE A 171 13.52 -14.37 -7.95
CA PHE A 171 12.44 -15.36 -7.83
C PHE A 171 12.79 -16.54 -6.92
N ASP A 172 14.05 -16.94 -6.89
CA ASP A 172 14.51 -18.12 -6.17
C ASP A 172 15.13 -17.76 -4.81
N TYR A 173 15.22 -16.48 -4.45
CA TYR A 173 15.89 -15.99 -3.24
C TYR A 173 15.50 -16.74 -1.97
N PHE A 174 14.19 -16.85 -1.71
CA PHE A 174 13.64 -17.54 -0.55
C PHE A 174 13.70 -19.05 -0.72
N LYS A 175 13.44 -19.56 -1.93
CA LYS A 175 13.45 -21.00 -2.26
C LYS A 175 14.83 -21.60 -2.04
N ASN A 176 15.89 -20.99 -2.57
CA ASN A 176 17.29 -21.42 -2.42
C ASN A 176 17.76 -21.38 -0.96
N ARG A 177 17.08 -20.60 -0.12
CA ARG A 177 17.33 -20.49 1.33
C ARG A 177 16.41 -21.37 2.17
N GLY A 178 15.55 -22.18 1.55
CA GLY A 178 14.60 -23.05 2.26
C GLY A 178 13.55 -22.30 3.07
N LEU A 179 13.26 -21.04 2.70
CA LEU A 179 12.28 -20.19 3.36
C LEU A 179 10.95 -20.23 2.61
N THR A 180 9.86 -20.35 3.36
CA THR A 180 8.52 -20.55 2.80
C THR A 180 7.49 -19.62 3.43
N SER A 181 6.38 -19.35 2.74
CA SER A 181 5.17 -18.83 3.37
C SER A 181 4.59 -19.84 4.36
N SER A 182 3.98 -19.34 5.43
CA SER A 182 3.50 -20.17 6.55
C SER A 182 2.26 -19.59 7.21
N PHE A 183 1.54 -20.45 7.93
CA PHE A 183 0.57 -20.03 8.95
C PHE A 183 1.24 -20.11 10.31
N PHE A 184 1.06 -19.06 11.12
CA PHE A 184 1.37 -19.07 12.54
C PHE A 184 0.08 -19.17 13.34
N PHE A 185 -0.11 -20.33 13.97
CA PHE A 185 -1.19 -20.60 14.91
C PHE A 185 -0.72 -20.20 16.30
N ASN A 186 -1.45 -19.28 16.94
CA ASN A 186 -1.14 -18.86 18.29
C ASN A 186 -1.74 -19.82 19.34
N LYS A 187 -1.10 -19.92 20.50
CA LYS A 187 -1.52 -20.81 21.60
C LYS A 187 -2.88 -20.45 22.19
N GLU A 188 -3.24 -19.18 22.22
CA GLU A 188 -4.49 -18.69 22.85
C GLU A 188 -5.72 -19.18 22.09
N THR A 189 -5.67 -19.18 20.76
CA THR A 189 -6.75 -19.65 19.89
C THR A 189 -6.66 -21.15 19.61
N TYR A 190 -5.46 -21.68 19.36
CA TYR A 190 -5.28 -23.04 18.79
C TYR A 190 -4.63 -24.03 19.76
N GLY A 191 -4.44 -23.66 21.03
CA GLY A 191 -3.87 -24.54 22.08
C GLY A 191 -2.35 -24.72 22.03
N GLU A 192 -1.70 -24.43 20.90
CA GLU A 192 -0.24 -24.41 20.75
C GLU A 192 0.27 -23.29 19.85
N ASN A 193 1.52 -22.84 20.08
CA ASN A 193 2.21 -21.95 19.15
C ASN A 193 2.86 -22.81 18.06
N LYS A 194 2.33 -22.77 16.84
CA LYS A 194 2.79 -23.63 15.75
C LYS A 194 2.91 -22.90 14.43
N ILE A 195 3.99 -23.21 13.72
CA ILE A 195 4.23 -22.75 12.36
C ILE A 195 3.97 -23.93 11.42
N VAL A 196 3.06 -23.77 10.47
CA VAL A 196 2.81 -24.72 9.39
C VAL A 196 3.29 -24.09 8.09
N ARG A 197 4.25 -24.73 7.41
CA ARG A 197 4.95 -24.20 6.23
C ARG A 197 4.31 -24.64 4.93
N ASN A 198 4.53 -23.89 3.86
CA ASN A 198 3.99 -24.13 2.50
C ASN A 198 2.46 -24.13 2.46
N VAL A 199 1.81 -23.40 3.36
CA VAL A 199 0.35 -23.23 3.34
C VAL A 199 -0.07 -22.40 2.12
N PRO A 200 -1.28 -22.63 1.59
CA PRO A 200 -1.85 -21.74 0.57
C PRO A 200 -2.02 -20.33 1.14
N ASN A 201 -1.84 -19.35 0.26
CA ASN A 201 -1.95 -17.91 0.52
C ASN A 201 -2.81 -17.27 -0.59
N TYR A 202 -3.10 -15.98 -0.53
CA TYR A 202 -3.77 -15.25 -1.61
C TYR A 202 -2.88 -15.12 -2.86
N ARG A 203 -3.47 -14.73 -4.00
CA ARG A 203 -2.88 -14.85 -5.35
C ARG A 203 -1.50 -14.20 -5.56
N TYR A 204 -1.22 -13.12 -4.82
CA TYR A 204 0.03 -12.36 -4.97
C TYR A 204 1.25 -13.04 -4.34
N ASP A 205 1.09 -14.21 -3.73
CA ASP A 205 2.22 -15.04 -3.30
C ASP A 205 2.83 -15.78 -4.51
N ILE A 206 4.14 -15.64 -4.71
CA ILE A 206 4.85 -16.29 -5.83
C ILE A 206 4.75 -17.84 -5.82
N ASN A 207 4.46 -18.43 -4.66
CA ASN A 207 4.24 -19.87 -4.52
C ASN A 207 2.74 -20.24 -4.48
N HIS A 208 1.82 -19.31 -4.78
CA HIS A 208 0.38 -19.56 -4.72
C HIS A 208 -0.02 -20.82 -5.50
N LYS A 209 0.24 -20.87 -6.82
CA LYS A 209 -0.07 -22.02 -7.70
C LYS A 209 0.54 -23.34 -7.18
N LYS A 210 1.73 -23.28 -6.55
CA LYS A 210 2.40 -24.46 -5.97
C LYS A 210 1.76 -24.90 -4.64
N ASN A 211 1.42 -23.95 -3.78
CA ASN A 211 0.93 -24.24 -2.44
C ASN A 211 -0.54 -24.67 -2.43
N THR A 212 -1.31 -24.33 -3.48
CA THR A 212 -2.69 -24.76 -3.67
C THR A 212 -2.83 -26.15 -4.30
N LYS A 213 -1.74 -26.80 -4.73
CA LYS A 213 -1.79 -28.14 -5.34
C LYS A 213 -2.37 -29.19 -4.40
N PRO A 214 -3.18 -30.14 -4.90
CA PRO A 214 -3.84 -31.15 -4.08
C PRO A 214 -2.94 -31.93 -3.12
N GLU A 215 -1.77 -32.36 -3.58
CA GLU A 215 -0.80 -33.10 -2.79
C GLU A 215 -0.22 -32.26 -1.64
N ASN A 216 -0.04 -30.96 -1.86
CA ASN A 216 0.46 -30.05 -0.84
C ASN A 216 -0.63 -29.75 0.19
N ILE A 217 -1.87 -29.47 -0.24
CA ILE A 217 -3.01 -29.26 0.66
C ILE A 217 -3.19 -30.46 1.61
N LYS A 218 -3.21 -31.69 1.07
CA LYS A 218 -3.32 -32.93 1.85
C LYS A 218 -2.17 -33.13 2.84
N LYS A 219 -0.99 -32.57 2.56
CA LYS A 219 0.18 -32.61 3.44
C LYS A 219 0.05 -31.58 4.56
N VAL A 220 -0.12 -30.30 4.22
CA VAL A 220 -0.06 -29.19 5.19
C VAL A 220 -1.22 -29.22 6.19
N VAL A 221 -2.41 -29.64 5.75
CA VAL A 221 -3.60 -29.67 6.61
C VAL A 221 -3.44 -30.64 7.79
N LYS A 222 -2.66 -31.71 7.62
CA LYS A 222 -2.35 -32.68 8.70
C LYS A 222 -1.51 -32.06 9.81
N GLU A 223 -0.73 -31.04 9.49
CA GLU A 223 0.13 -30.34 10.44
C GLU A 223 -0.64 -29.24 11.20
N MET A 224 -1.80 -28.80 10.72
CA MET A 224 -2.57 -27.72 11.34
C MET A 224 -3.12 -28.12 12.72
N PRO A 225 -2.94 -27.28 13.76
CA PRO A 225 -3.46 -27.53 15.10
C PRO A 225 -4.95 -27.13 15.21
N ILE A 226 -5.75 -27.70 14.32
CA ILE A 226 -7.21 -27.51 14.25
C ILE A 226 -7.91 -28.87 14.39
N SER A 227 -9.23 -28.87 14.60
CA SER A 227 -10.01 -30.10 14.70
C SER A 227 -9.93 -30.95 13.43
N ASP A 228 -10.05 -32.27 13.56
CA ASP A 228 -10.02 -33.17 12.39
C ASP A 228 -11.17 -32.87 11.41
N LYS A 229 -12.34 -32.49 11.92
CA LYS A 229 -13.45 -31.97 11.11
C LYS A 229 -13.02 -30.76 10.27
N SER A 230 -12.35 -29.78 10.88
CA SER A 230 -11.91 -28.58 10.17
C SER A 230 -10.74 -28.82 9.23
N LYS A 231 -9.91 -29.85 9.47
CA LYS A 231 -8.93 -30.32 8.47
C LYS A 231 -9.63 -30.82 7.21
N ASP A 232 -10.68 -31.63 7.36
CA ASP A 232 -11.45 -32.15 6.22
C ASP A 232 -12.17 -31.02 5.48
N GLU A 233 -12.78 -30.07 6.20
CA GLU A 233 -13.42 -28.88 5.63
C GLU A 233 -12.40 -28.01 4.88
N PHE A 234 -11.25 -27.68 5.48
CA PHE A 234 -10.21 -26.88 4.85
C PHE A 234 -9.69 -27.54 3.58
N ALA A 235 -9.38 -28.84 3.62
CA ALA A 235 -8.90 -29.56 2.46
C ALA A 235 -9.95 -29.57 1.32
N ARG A 236 -11.23 -29.73 1.67
CA ARG A 236 -12.32 -29.73 0.67
C ARG A 236 -12.42 -28.41 -0.09
N LEU A 237 -12.20 -27.26 0.54
CA LEU A 237 -12.27 -25.96 -0.16
C LEU A 237 -11.32 -25.85 -1.36
N PHE A 238 -10.17 -26.55 -1.33
CA PHE A 238 -9.21 -26.55 -2.44
C PHE A 238 -9.41 -27.71 -3.43
N LEU A 239 -10.10 -28.77 -3.02
CA LEU A 239 -10.17 -30.03 -3.77
C LEU A 239 -11.53 -30.28 -4.42
N ASP A 240 -12.58 -29.66 -3.87
CA ASP A 240 -13.94 -29.78 -4.37
C ASP A 240 -14.10 -29.02 -5.68
N LYS A 241 -14.66 -29.70 -6.69
CA LYS A 241 -14.98 -29.16 -8.01
C LYS A 241 -16.48 -29.13 -8.28
N THR A 242 -17.30 -29.16 -7.23
CA THR A 242 -18.76 -29.08 -7.34
C THR A 242 -19.17 -27.72 -7.89
N ASP A 243 -19.95 -27.73 -8.98
CA ASP A 243 -20.70 -26.55 -9.40
C ASP A 243 -21.95 -26.41 -8.53
N PHE A 244 -22.00 -25.38 -7.68
CA PHE A 244 -23.17 -25.13 -6.83
C PHE A 244 -24.31 -24.43 -7.57
N PHE A 245 -24.06 -23.97 -8.81
CA PHE A 245 -24.98 -23.18 -9.60
C PHE A 245 -25.06 -23.68 -11.06
N PRO A 246 -25.30 -24.98 -11.31
CA PRO A 246 -25.19 -25.55 -12.67
C PRO A 246 -26.21 -24.96 -13.66
N GLU A 247 -27.31 -24.40 -13.15
CA GLU A 247 -28.37 -23.78 -13.95
C GLU A 247 -28.12 -22.28 -14.22
N MET A 248 -27.06 -21.68 -13.67
CA MET A 248 -26.71 -20.27 -13.88
C MET A 248 -25.62 -20.14 -14.95
N THR A 249 -25.74 -19.14 -15.81
CA THR A 249 -24.66 -18.65 -16.66
C THR A 249 -23.51 -18.09 -15.81
N LEU A 250 -22.30 -17.93 -16.38
CA LEU A 250 -21.17 -17.33 -15.67
C LEU A 250 -21.48 -15.92 -15.16
N GLU A 251 -22.15 -15.09 -15.98
CA GLU A 251 -22.57 -13.74 -15.59
C GLU A 251 -23.55 -13.76 -14.41
N GLU A 252 -24.54 -14.66 -14.41
CA GLU A 252 -25.45 -14.83 -13.29
C GLU A 252 -24.73 -15.29 -12.02
N LYS A 253 -23.75 -16.21 -12.14
CA LYS A 253 -22.90 -16.63 -11.01
C LYS A 253 -22.09 -15.45 -10.45
N PHE A 254 -21.52 -14.61 -11.33
CA PHE A 254 -20.79 -13.40 -10.94
C PHE A 254 -21.68 -12.49 -10.08
N TYR A 255 -22.85 -12.08 -10.59
CA TYR A 255 -23.74 -11.18 -9.86
C TYR A 255 -24.26 -11.80 -8.56
N HIS A 256 -24.52 -13.11 -8.56
CA HIS A 256 -24.93 -13.83 -7.36
C HIS A 256 -23.84 -13.81 -6.26
N LEU A 257 -22.58 -14.03 -6.65
CA LEU A 257 -21.43 -14.01 -5.74
C LEU A 257 -20.99 -12.59 -5.34
N GLU A 258 -21.23 -11.58 -6.17
CA GLU A 258 -21.03 -10.16 -5.82
C GLU A 258 -22.01 -9.70 -4.73
N ASN A 259 -23.20 -10.30 -4.66
CA ASN A 259 -24.24 -9.98 -3.67
C ASN A 259 -24.26 -10.93 -2.46
N MET A 260 -23.21 -11.73 -2.28
CA MET A 260 -23.06 -12.67 -1.18
C MET A 260 -21.68 -12.51 -0.56
N SER A 261 -21.56 -12.48 0.77
CA SER A 261 -20.24 -12.43 1.38
C SER A 261 -19.49 -13.76 1.21
N TYR A 262 -18.16 -13.70 1.19
CA TYR A 262 -17.35 -14.92 1.12
C TYR A 262 -17.67 -15.88 2.27
N GLU A 263 -17.86 -15.34 3.47
CA GLU A 263 -18.27 -16.16 4.60
C GLU A 263 -19.64 -16.82 4.42
N GLU A 264 -20.64 -16.08 3.92
CA GLU A 264 -21.95 -16.66 3.62
C GLU A 264 -21.82 -17.80 2.60
N TYR A 265 -21.04 -17.56 1.53
CA TYR A 265 -20.77 -18.56 0.50
C TYR A 265 -20.16 -19.85 1.09
N LEU A 266 -19.10 -19.70 1.89
CA LEU A 266 -18.43 -20.81 2.56
C LEU A 266 -19.38 -21.60 3.48
N ARG A 267 -20.20 -20.91 4.28
CA ARG A 267 -21.14 -21.57 5.20
C ARG A 267 -22.29 -22.23 4.46
N LYS A 268 -22.85 -21.58 3.44
CA LYS A 268 -24.06 -22.02 2.75
C LYS A 268 -23.80 -23.17 1.79
N TYR A 269 -22.73 -23.11 1.00
CA TYR A 269 -22.45 -24.10 -0.04
C TYR A 269 -21.39 -25.10 0.39
N HIS A 270 -20.31 -24.62 1.00
CA HIS A 270 -19.25 -25.49 1.49
C HIS A 270 -19.50 -26.03 2.90
N LYS A 271 -20.50 -25.57 3.64
CA LYS A 271 -20.85 -26.10 4.98
C LYS A 271 -19.68 -26.10 5.98
N VAL A 272 -18.76 -25.13 5.88
CA VAL A 272 -17.59 -25.06 6.77
C VAL A 272 -17.93 -24.42 8.12
N GLY A 273 -17.21 -24.81 9.17
CA GLY A 273 -17.36 -24.27 10.52
C GLY A 273 -16.50 -23.03 10.81
N ASP A 274 -16.71 -22.46 12.00
CA ASP A 274 -16.04 -21.22 12.45
C ASP A 274 -14.52 -21.32 12.46
N GLU A 275 -13.97 -22.49 12.80
CA GLU A 275 -12.52 -22.70 12.85
C GLU A 275 -11.87 -22.52 11.47
N VAL A 276 -12.53 -22.95 10.38
CA VAL A 276 -12.04 -22.75 9.00
C VAL A 276 -12.29 -21.33 8.52
N VAL A 277 -13.47 -20.77 8.79
CA VAL A 277 -13.77 -19.35 8.48
C VAL A 277 -12.71 -18.45 9.09
N GLY A 278 -12.34 -18.68 10.36
CA GLY A 278 -11.32 -17.92 11.07
C GLY A 278 -9.92 -17.97 10.44
N LEU A 279 -9.59 -18.99 9.62
CA LEU A 279 -8.30 -19.06 8.91
C LEU A 279 -8.24 -18.09 7.73
N PHE A 280 -9.36 -17.85 7.06
CA PHE A 280 -9.45 -16.94 5.91
C PHE A 280 -9.92 -15.54 6.28
N HIS A 281 -10.63 -15.40 7.41
CA HIS A 281 -11.28 -14.18 7.85
C HIS A 281 -10.36 -12.94 7.80
N THR A 282 -9.11 -13.12 8.21
CA THR A 282 -8.11 -12.05 8.30
C THR A 282 -7.17 -11.97 7.10
N MET A 283 -7.27 -12.90 6.14
CA MET A 283 -6.27 -13.09 5.08
C MET A 283 -6.22 -11.91 4.11
N LEU A 284 -7.37 -11.30 3.83
CA LEU A 284 -7.51 -10.17 2.91
C LEU A 284 -7.63 -8.81 3.60
N TRP A 285 -7.42 -8.72 4.92
CA TRP A 285 -7.60 -7.45 5.65
C TRP A 285 -6.71 -6.33 5.12
N SER A 286 -5.45 -6.61 4.77
CA SER A 286 -4.53 -5.59 4.24
C SER A 286 -4.93 -5.05 2.86
N LEU A 287 -5.82 -5.75 2.16
CA LEU A 287 -6.32 -5.38 0.84
C LEU A 287 -7.70 -4.70 0.94
N TRP A 288 -8.65 -5.31 1.65
CA TRP A 288 -10.04 -4.87 1.70
C TRP A 288 -10.40 -4.03 2.93
N GLY A 289 -9.64 -4.12 4.01
CA GLY A 289 -9.95 -3.36 5.23
C GLY A 289 -11.07 -3.90 6.11
N VAL A 290 -11.65 -5.06 5.76
CA VAL A 290 -12.78 -5.71 6.44
C VAL A 290 -12.61 -7.23 6.43
N GLY A 291 -13.39 -7.95 7.24
CA GLY A 291 -13.39 -9.41 7.27
C GLY A 291 -14.26 -10.03 6.17
N THR A 292 -14.19 -11.36 6.07
CA THR A 292 -14.86 -12.16 5.04
C THR A 292 -16.38 -12.12 5.09
N GLU A 293 -16.97 -11.63 6.18
CA GLU A 293 -18.40 -11.34 6.31
C GLU A 293 -18.84 -10.11 5.51
N SER A 294 -17.86 -9.28 5.10
CA SER A 294 -18.05 -7.98 4.47
C SER A 294 -17.41 -7.87 3.08
N ILE A 295 -16.74 -8.93 2.60
CA ILE A 295 -16.13 -9.04 1.27
C ILE A 295 -17.03 -9.89 0.38
N PRO A 296 -17.43 -9.44 -0.82
CA PRO A 296 -18.14 -10.27 -1.79
C PRO A 296 -17.40 -11.57 -2.10
N ALA A 297 -18.12 -12.67 -2.27
CA ALA A 297 -17.53 -13.97 -2.55
C ALA A 297 -16.74 -13.96 -3.85
N PHE A 298 -17.22 -13.23 -4.87
CA PHE A 298 -16.50 -13.07 -6.12
C PHE A 298 -15.20 -12.27 -5.93
N GLY A 299 -15.22 -11.18 -5.16
CA GLY A 299 -13.98 -10.45 -4.79
C GLY A 299 -12.94 -11.35 -4.10
N ALA A 300 -13.38 -12.20 -3.17
CA ALA A 300 -12.50 -13.19 -2.54
C ALA A 300 -11.93 -14.23 -3.53
N PHE A 301 -12.74 -14.67 -4.50
CA PHE A 301 -12.28 -15.52 -5.60
C PHE A 301 -11.22 -14.81 -6.45
N SER A 302 -11.46 -13.55 -6.85
CA SER A 302 -10.53 -12.77 -7.65
C SER A 302 -9.17 -12.62 -6.96
N ASP A 303 -9.12 -12.57 -5.62
CA ASP A 303 -7.89 -12.55 -4.83
C ASP A 303 -7.28 -13.93 -4.52
N GLY A 304 -7.84 -15.00 -5.07
CA GLY A 304 -7.31 -16.36 -4.97
C GLY A 304 -7.69 -17.10 -3.69
N LEU A 305 -8.76 -16.72 -3.00
CA LEU A 305 -9.30 -17.54 -1.91
C LEU A 305 -10.03 -18.79 -2.46
N PRO A 306 -10.03 -19.91 -1.72
CA PRO A 306 -10.50 -21.20 -2.24
C PRO A 306 -12.03 -21.34 -2.24
N GLY A 307 -12.52 -22.39 -2.89
CA GLY A 307 -13.93 -22.81 -2.89
C GLY A 307 -14.63 -22.70 -4.26
N PHE A 308 -13.98 -22.14 -5.27
CA PHE A 308 -14.65 -21.74 -6.52
C PHE A 308 -14.34 -22.64 -7.73
N SER A 309 -13.46 -23.64 -7.59
CA SER A 309 -12.93 -24.44 -8.71
C SER A 309 -13.98 -25.18 -9.54
N GLY A 310 -15.17 -25.43 -8.99
CA GLY A 310 -16.29 -26.05 -9.71
C GLY A 310 -17.18 -25.08 -10.48
N LEU A 311 -16.99 -23.77 -10.36
CA LEU A 311 -17.94 -22.77 -10.88
C LEU A 311 -17.72 -22.41 -12.36
N GLY A 312 -16.59 -22.82 -12.94
CA GLY A 312 -16.27 -22.60 -14.36
C GLY A 312 -15.69 -21.22 -14.69
N PHE A 313 -15.20 -20.47 -13.70
CA PHE A 313 -14.58 -19.16 -13.92
C PHE A 313 -13.13 -19.20 -14.43
N THR A 314 -12.48 -20.36 -14.38
CA THR A 314 -11.10 -20.54 -14.83
C THR A 314 -11.07 -21.57 -15.96
N GLU A 315 -10.29 -21.34 -17.01
CA GLU A 315 -10.05 -22.37 -18.02
C GLU A 315 -9.29 -23.56 -17.41
N ASP A 316 -9.52 -24.78 -17.95
CA ASP A 316 -8.75 -25.96 -17.56
C ASP A 316 -7.28 -25.76 -17.99
N GLU A 317 -6.31 -26.15 -17.15
CA GLU A 317 -4.84 -26.00 -17.34
C GLU A 317 -4.24 -26.66 -18.61
N GLY A 318 -5.07 -27.04 -19.59
CA GLY A 318 -4.69 -27.69 -20.85
C GLY A 318 -4.81 -26.83 -22.11
N THR A 319 -5.26 -25.57 -22.03
CA THR A 319 -5.15 -24.61 -23.14
C THR A 319 -3.79 -23.93 -23.06
N THR A 320 -2.90 -24.25 -24.02
CA THR A 320 -1.65 -23.52 -24.21
C THR A 320 -1.96 -22.12 -24.69
N GLU A 321 -2.01 -21.15 -23.77
CA GLU A 321 -1.94 -19.73 -24.10
C GLU A 321 -0.51 -19.38 -24.58
N PRO A 322 -0.34 -18.44 -25.53
CA PRO A 322 0.90 -18.23 -26.25
C PRO A 322 1.98 -17.58 -25.38
N GLU A 323 3.24 -17.84 -25.73
CA GLU A 323 4.40 -17.16 -25.18
C GLU A 323 4.27 -15.63 -25.33
N ASN A 324 4.03 -14.94 -24.22
CA ASN A 324 4.61 -13.65 -23.84
C ASN A 324 4.99 -12.70 -25.01
N GLU A 325 3.99 -12.05 -25.63
CA GLU A 325 4.22 -10.87 -26.46
C GLU A 325 3.71 -9.62 -25.74
N MET A 326 4.65 -8.92 -25.10
CA MET A 326 4.52 -7.66 -24.35
C MET A 326 3.82 -6.50 -25.12
N TYR A 327 3.38 -6.70 -26.36
CA TYR A 327 2.78 -5.67 -27.22
C TYR A 327 1.68 -6.17 -28.19
N ASP A 328 0.93 -7.23 -27.88
CA ASP A 328 -0.29 -7.52 -28.66
C ASP A 328 -1.53 -6.92 -27.98
N ILE A 329 -2.00 -5.79 -28.51
CA ILE A 329 -3.20 -5.09 -28.05
C ILE A 329 -4.41 -5.88 -28.56
N SER A 330 -5.00 -6.74 -27.71
CA SER A 330 -6.35 -7.21 -27.98
C SER A 330 -7.34 -6.07 -27.76
N THR A 331 -8.06 -5.75 -28.83
CA THR A 331 -9.08 -4.71 -28.91
C THR A 331 -10.03 -4.70 -27.72
N TYR A 332 -10.32 -3.50 -27.24
CA TYR A 332 -11.25 -3.17 -26.17
C TYR A 332 -12.67 -3.62 -26.58
N ASP A 333 -13.20 -4.64 -25.93
CA ASP A 333 -14.63 -4.99 -26.03
C ASP A 333 -15.25 -4.85 -24.63
N GLU A 334 -16.15 -3.87 -24.49
CA GLU A 334 -16.84 -3.49 -23.24
C GLU A 334 -17.98 -4.47 -22.90
N THR A 335 -17.71 -5.78 -22.90
CA THR A 335 -18.68 -6.79 -22.42
C THR A 335 -18.20 -7.40 -21.11
N ILE A 336 -19.13 -7.68 -20.20
CA ILE A 336 -18.85 -8.43 -18.95
C ILE A 336 -18.19 -9.77 -19.29
N GLU A 337 -18.58 -10.39 -20.40
CA GLU A 337 -17.97 -11.61 -20.93
C GLU A 337 -16.49 -11.43 -21.31
N GLY A 338 -16.10 -10.27 -21.89
CA GLY A 338 -14.71 -9.91 -22.17
C GLY A 338 -13.89 -9.57 -20.91
N PHE A 339 -14.52 -9.00 -19.88
CA PHE A 339 -13.90 -8.83 -18.55
C PHE A 339 -13.72 -10.18 -17.83
N MET A 340 -14.66 -11.12 -18.05
CA MET A 340 -14.67 -12.44 -17.43
C MET A 340 -13.74 -13.45 -18.11
N SER A 341 -13.59 -13.40 -19.43
CA SER A 341 -12.61 -14.21 -20.18
C SER A 341 -11.18 -13.71 -19.96
N LYS A 342 -10.98 -12.40 -19.80
CA LYS A 342 -9.72 -11.79 -19.35
C LYS A 342 -9.53 -11.83 -17.82
N ASN A 343 -10.47 -12.44 -17.09
CA ASN A 343 -10.33 -12.70 -15.65
C ASN A 343 -9.50 -13.95 -15.38
N GLU A 344 -8.69 -14.38 -16.36
CA GLU A 344 -7.31 -14.72 -16.06
C GLU A 344 -6.69 -13.54 -15.29
N VAL A 345 -6.85 -13.61 -13.97
CA VAL A 345 -6.02 -12.97 -12.97
C VAL A 345 -4.64 -12.72 -13.56
N SER A 346 -4.31 -11.44 -13.82
CA SER A 346 -3.07 -11.01 -14.46
C SER A 346 -1.95 -12.04 -14.28
N ASP A 347 -1.56 -12.69 -15.38
CA ASP A 347 -0.46 -13.66 -15.37
C ASP A 347 0.91 -12.98 -15.14
N GLU A 348 0.93 -11.65 -15.05
CA GLU A 348 2.12 -10.92 -14.68
C GLU A 348 2.51 -11.26 -13.23
N PRO A 349 3.77 -11.65 -13.00
CA PRO A 349 4.23 -11.96 -11.66
C PRO A 349 4.26 -10.69 -10.79
N TYR A 350 4.02 -10.84 -9.49
CA TYR A 350 4.01 -9.74 -8.52
C TYR A 350 5.43 -9.25 -8.16
N ILE A 351 6.17 -8.76 -9.16
CA ILE A 351 7.63 -8.47 -9.11
C ILE A 351 8.01 -7.01 -9.33
N PHE A 352 7.09 -6.17 -9.81
CA PHE A 352 7.35 -4.78 -10.14
C PHE A 352 7.42 -3.92 -8.87
N HIS A 353 8.53 -4.05 -8.15
CA HIS A 353 8.80 -3.31 -6.92
C HIS A 353 10.14 -2.61 -7.08
N PHE A 354 10.21 -1.33 -6.74
CA PHE A 354 11.50 -0.72 -6.39
C PHE A 354 11.83 -1.07 -4.93
N PRO A 355 13.11 -0.98 -4.51
CA PRO A 355 13.49 -1.18 -3.11
C PRO A 355 12.76 -0.28 -2.10
N ASP A 356 12.30 0.90 -2.51
CA ASP A 356 11.50 1.82 -1.69
C ASP A 356 10.01 1.86 -2.12
N GLY A 357 9.56 0.83 -2.85
CA GLY A 357 8.23 0.73 -3.45
C GLY A 357 7.93 1.87 -4.42
N ASN A 358 6.69 2.35 -4.45
CA ASN A 358 6.30 3.37 -5.42
C ASN A 358 6.82 4.78 -5.08
N ALA A 359 7.59 4.94 -3.99
CA ALA A 359 8.24 6.22 -3.68
C ALA A 359 9.21 6.64 -4.79
N THR A 360 9.84 5.69 -5.48
CA THR A 360 10.65 5.96 -6.67
C THR A 360 9.84 6.66 -7.77
N ILE A 361 8.56 6.32 -8.00
CA ILE A 361 7.71 7.02 -8.99
C ILE A 361 7.53 8.49 -8.61
N ALA A 362 7.22 8.77 -7.34
CA ALA A 362 7.09 10.14 -6.85
C ALA A 362 8.41 10.92 -6.98
N ARG A 363 9.54 10.27 -6.66
CA ARG A 363 10.88 10.86 -6.78
C ARG A 363 11.27 11.14 -8.24
N LEU A 364 10.92 10.26 -9.17
CA LEU A 364 11.14 10.48 -10.61
C LEU A 364 10.31 11.66 -11.12
N LEU A 365 9.05 11.78 -10.70
CA LEU A 365 8.22 12.96 -11.00
C LEU A 365 8.86 14.25 -10.49
N VAL A 366 9.30 14.28 -9.23
CA VAL A 366 9.98 15.44 -8.64
C VAL A 366 11.27 15.75 -9.40
N ARG A 367 12.10 14.75 -9.72
CA ARG A 367 13.33 14.95 -10.49
C ARG A 367 13.05 15.55 -11.88
N LYS A 368 12.00 15.10 -12.56
CA LYS A 368 11.64 15.63 -13.89
C LYS A 368 11.23 17.10 -13.83
N MET A 369 10.45 17.48 -12.82
CA MET A 369 9.96 18.86 -12.66
C MET A 369 10.99 19.80 -12.01
N ILE A 370 11.83 19.29 -11.11
CA ILE A 370 12.84 20.02 -10.33
C ILE A 370 14.18 19.24 -10.40
N PRO A 371 14.94 19.31 -11.50
CA PRO A 371 16.13 18.47 -11.72
C PRO A 371 17.22 18.58 -10.65
N ASN A 372 17.36 19.75 -10.01
CA ASN A 372 18.34 19.97 -8.95
C ASN A 372 17.97 19.27 -7.64
N ALA A 373 16.71 18.87 -7.44
CA ALA A 373 16.26 18.25 -6.21
C ALA A 373 16.79 16.82 -6.04
N ILE A 374 17.02 16.06 -7.12
CA ILE A 374 17.52 14.69 -7.04
C ILE A 374 18.47 14.41 -8.21
N SER A 375 19.76 14.28 -7.94
CA SER A 375 20.80 14.00 -8.94
C SER A 375 20.57 12.68 -9.69
N GLY A 376 20.98 12.59 -10.94
CA GLY A 376 20.87 11.38 -11.78
C GLY A 376 19.80 11.51 -12.87
N ASN A 377 19.61 10.48 -13.69
CA ASN A 377 18.68 10.50 -14.82
C ASN A 377 18.08 9.13 -15.19
N THR A 378 18.37 8.07 -14.43
CA THR A 378 17.89 6.71 -14.69
C THR A 378 16.97 6.19 -13.58
N MET A 379 16.22 5.13 -13.86
CA MET A 379 15.44 4.41 -12.84
C MET A 379 16.33 3.64 -11.85
N GLU A 380 17.60 3.42 -12.18
CA GLU A 380 18.59 2.77 -11.32
C GLU A 380 19.20 3.74 -10.31
N ASP A 381 19.69 4.89 -10.78
CA ASP A 381 20.36 5.86 -9.90
C ASP A 381 19.41 6.54 -8.91
N ILE A 382 18.11 6.65 -9.24
CA ILE A 382 17.10 7.27 -8.38
C ILE A 382 16.94 6.48 -7.08
N VAL A 383 17.23 5.17 -7.09
CA VAL A 383 17.06 4.29 -5.93
C VAL A 383 17.99 4.71 -4.80
N THR A 384 19.24 5.07 -5.08
CA THR A 384 20.23 5.46 -4.05
C THR A 384 20.49 6.96 -3.97
N ALA A 385 20.03 7.75 -4.95
CA ALA A 385 20.13 9.20 -4.91
C ALA A 385 19.47 9.78 -3.65
N LYS A 386 19.98 10.90 -3.12
CA LYS A 386 19.33 11.63 -2.02
C LYS A 386 18.56 12.81 -2.59
N ALA A 387 17.35 13.01 -2.10
CA ALA A 387 16.60 14.22 -2.39
C ALA A 387 17.11 15.37 -1.53
N ASP A 388 17.46 16.48 -2.18
CA ASP A 388 17.74 17.75 -1.52
C ASP A 388 16.43 18.55 -1.39
N TYR A 389 15.82 18.45 -0.22
CA TYR A 389 14.57 19.14 0.09
C TYR A 389 14.70 20.67 0.04
N SER A 390 15.92 21.23 0.15
CA SER A 390 16.13 22.68 0.04
C SER A 390 15.89 23.22 -1.37
N GLN A 391 15.89 22.35 -2.38
CA GLN A 391 15.62 22.74 -3.77
C GLN A 391 14.12 22.79 -4.08
N LEU A 392 13.24 22.28 -3.21
CA LEU A 392 11.84 22.09 -3.55
C LEU A 392 11.04 23.40 -3.66
N ASP A 393 11.41 24.47 -2.96
CA ASP A 393 10.64 25.73 -2.89
C ASP A 393 11.53 26.98 -2.97
N LEU A 394 12.34 27.09 -4.03
CA LEU A 394 13.13 28.27 -4.36
C LEU A 394 12.31 29.33 -5.11
N PRO A 395 12.63 30.64 -4.98
CA PRO A 395 11.86 31.72 -5.59
C PRO A 395 11.98 31.83 -7.12
N ASP A 396 13.06 31.31 -7.71
CA ASP A 396 13.37 31.46 -9.15
C ASP A 396 13.10 30.19 -9.98
N GLN A 397 12.26 29.29 -9.48
CA GLN A 397 11.87 28.07 -10.20
C GLN A 397 10.40 28.08 -10.59
N ASN A 398 10.13 27.48 -11.73
CA ASN A 398 8.79 27.36 -12.30
C ASN A 398 7.91 26.34 -11.57
N THR A 399 8.48 25.32 -10.94
CA THR A 399 7.72 24.37 -10.14
C THR A 399 8.22 24.37 -8.71
N LYS A 400 7.35 24.69 -7.77
CA LYS A 400 7.62 24.70 -6.32
C LYS A 400 6.78 23.64 -5.62
N ILE A 401 7.40 22.88 -4.72
CA ILE A 401 6.74 21.96 -3.81
C ILE A 401 6.98 22.47 -2.40
N ARG A 402 5.93 23.03 -1.79
CA ARG A 402 5.97 23.59 -0.45
C ARG A 402 5.30 22.62 0.52
N LEU A 403 6.14 21.97 1.31
CA LEU A 403 5.76 20.98 2.33
C LEU A 403 5.31 21.66 3.62
N GLU A 404 4.78 20.87 4.57
CA GLU A 404 4.25 21.33 5.86
C GLU A 404 3.24 22.49 5.72
N SER A 405 2.53 22.52 4.60
CA SER A 405 1.60 23.58 4.17
C SER A 405 0.19 23.03 4.07
N THR A 406 -0.56 23.10 5.16
CA THR A 406 -1.93 22.60 5.19
C THR A 406 -2.88 23.63 4.59
N VAL A 407 -3.40 23.35 3.39
CA VAL A 407 -4.46 24.17 2.79
C VAL A 407 -5.74 24.07 3.61
N ILE A 408 -6.34 25.23 3.91
CA ILE A 408 -7.56 25.33 4.73
C ILE A 408 -8.71 26.06 4.02
N SER A 409 -8.45 26.72 2.89
CA SER A 409 -9.49 27.39 2.11
C SER A 409 -9.04 27.54 0.65
N VAL A 410 -9.95 27.27 -0.26
CA VAL A 410 -9.82 27.47 -1.71
C VAL A 410 -11.09 28.12 -2.21
N LYS A 411 -10.98 29.35 -2.73
CA LYS A 411 -12.13 30.16 -3.15
C LYS A 411 -11.95 30.67 -4.56
N ASN A 412 -13.01 30.60 -5.36
CA ASN A 412 -13.01 31.25 -6.66
C ASN A 412 -13.07 32.77 -6.46
N VAL A 413 -12.24 33.49 -7.19
CA VAL A 413 -12.23 34.95 -7.24
C VAL A 413 -12.34 35.40 -8.70
N ASN A 414 -12.60 36.68 -8.94
CA ASN A 414 -12.70 37.17 -10.30
C ASN A 414 -11.37 36.97 -11.05
N GLY A 415 -11.36 36.11 -12.06
CA GLY A 415 -10.17 35.82 -12.88
C GLY A 415 -9.20 34.78 -12.32
N GLY A 416 -9.54 34.06 -11.23
CA GLY A 416 -8.65 33.04 -10.67
C GLY A 416 -9.15 32.38 -9.39
N VAL A 417 -8.22 31.92 -8.58
CA VAL A 417 -8.45 31.22 -7.31
C VAL A 417 -7.54 31.77 -6.22
N GLU A 418 -8.11 31.97 -5.04
CA GLU A 418 -7.39 32.31 -3.82
C GLU A 418 -7.23 31.04 -2.97
N VAL A 419 -6.01 30.79 -2.49
CA VAL A 419 -5.70 29.65 -1.61
C VAL A 419 -5.08 30.16 -0.32
N ILE A 420 -5.65 29.73 0.81
CA ILE A 420 -5.12 30.00 2.14
C ILE A 420 -4.60 28.69 2.74
N TYR A 421 -3.38 28.72 3.26
CA TYR A 421 -2.75 27.59 3.93
C TYR A 421 -2.09 27.99 5.24
N VAL A 422 -1.93 27.00 6.12
CA VAL A 422 -1.16 27.12 7.36
C VAL A 422 0.24 26.56 7.13
N ASN A 423 1.26 27.31 7.49
CA ASN A 423 2.65 26.84 7.56
C ASN A 423 3.30 27.44 8.80
N GLN A 424 4.04 26.64 9.58
CA GLN A 424 4.69 27.08 10.83
C GLN A 424 3.76 27.86 11.79
N GLY A 425 2.48 27.46 11.85
CA GLY A 425 1.48 28.09 12.72
C GLY A 425 1.03 29.49 12.29
N LYS A 426 1.28 29.89 11.03
CA LYS A 426 0.81 31.15 10.45
C LYS A 426 -0.02 30.90 9.21
N LEU A 427 -0.93 31.82 8.92
CA LEU A 427 -1.76 31.81 7.73
C LEU A 427 -1.11 32.59 6.60
N TYR A 428 -1.04 31.96 5.44
CA TYR A 428 -0.53 32.55 4.21
C TYR A 428 -1.56 32.48 3.11
N LYS A 429 -1.59 33.50 2.27
CA LYS A 429 -2.42 33.56 1.07
C LYS A 429 -1.54 33.59 -0.18
N VAL A 430 -1.95 32.80 -1.16
CA VAL A 430 -1.40 32.79 -2.53
C VAL A 430 -2.55 32.79 -3.54
N SER A 431 -2.27 33.29 -4.74
CA SER A 431 -3.24 33.33 -5.83
C SER A 431 -2.84 32.41 -6.97
N GLY A 432 -3.81 31.93 -7.72
CA GLY A 432 -3.55 31.14 -8.94
C GLY A 432 -4.58 31.40 -10.04
N LYS A 433 -4.24 31.05 -11.28
CA LYS A 433 -5.22 31.04 -12.38
C LYS A 433 -6.13 29.81 -12.31
N LYS A 434 -5.59 28.68 -11.85
CA LYS A 434 -6.29 27.39 -11.69
C LYS A 434 -5.86 26.70 -10.40
N CYS A 435 -6.74 25.88 -9.83
CA CYS A 435 -6.42 25.02 -8.69
C CYS A 435 -6.88 23.59 -8.95
N ILE A 436 -6.05 22.60 -8.62
CA ILE A 436 -6.40 21.17 -8.58
C ILE A 436 -6.37 20.70 -7.13
N LEU A 437 -7.47 20.10 -6.66
CA LEU A 437 -7.55 19.51 -5.32
C LEU A 437 -7.20 18.02 -5.38
N ALA A 438 -5.91 17.70 -5.34
CA ALA A 438 -5.36 16.33 -5.33
C ALA A 438 -5.14 15.80 -3.89
N CYS A 439 -6.01 16.19 -2.96
CA CYS A 439 -5.93 15.88 -1.54
C CYS A 439 -7.01 14.87 -1.12
N TYR A 440 -7.15 14.61 0.17
CA TYR A 440 -8.17 13.69 0.67
C TYR A 440 -9.58 14.20 0.30
N ASN A 441 -10.29 13.46 -0.55
CA ASN A 441 -11.62 13.85 -1.08
C ASN A 441 -12.62 14.27 0.01
N GLY A 442 -12.59 13.65 1.20
CA GLY A 442 -13.51 13.97 2.29
C GLY A 442 -13.41 15.39 2.84
N ILE A 443 -12.26 16.07 2.72
CA ILE A 443 -12.07 17.45 3.21
C ILE A 443 -12.42 18.50 2.16
N ILE A 444 -12.44 18.14 0.87
CA ILE A 444 -12.68 19.06 -0.24
C ILE A 444 -13.96 19.91 -0.07
N PRO A 445 -15.09 19.37 0.42
CA PRO A 445 -16.29 20.16 0.67
C PRO A 445 -16.11 21.32 1.67
N GLU A 446 -15.16 21.18 2.60
CA GLU A 446 -14.83 22.22 3.59
C GLU A 446 -13.78 23.19 3.05
N LEU A 447 -12.83 22.71 2.22
CA LEU A 447 -11.86 23.56 1.54
C LEU A 447 -12.51 24.48 0.50
N CYS A 448 -13.43 23.93 -0.29
CA CYS A 448 -14.13 24.62 -1.39
C CYS A 448 -15.66 24.55 -1.17
N PRO A 449 -16.20 25.39 -0.28
CA PRO A 449 -17.63 25.38 0.06
C PRO A 449 -18.53 25.88 -1.07
N GLU A 450 -17.98 26.35 -2.19
CA GLU A 450 -18.76 26.77 -3.36
C GLU A 450 -19.20 25.57 -4.23
N LEU A 451 -18.66 24.37 -3.98
CA LEU A 451 -19.02 23.17 -4.73
C LEU A 451 -20.53 22.85 -4.63
N PRO A 452 -21.16 22.37 -5.71
CA PRO A 452 -22.55 21.91 -5.70
C PRO A 452 -22.80 20.85 -4.63
N LYS A 453 -23.99 20.89 -4.02
CA LYS A 453 -24.40 19.97 -2.95
C LYS A 453 -24.18 18.49 -3.31
N LYS A 454 -24.60 18.07 -4.51
CA LYS A 454 -24.43 16.68 -5.00
C LYS A 454 -22.96 16.24 -5.05
N GLN A 455 -22.06 17.13 -5.48
CA GLN A 455 -20.63 16.83 -5.51
C GLN A 455 -20.06 16.71 -4.09
N LYS A 456 -20.48 17.59 -3.18
CA LYS A 456 -20.08 17.49 -1.76
C LYS A 456 -20.53 16.18 -1.12
N GLU A 457 -21.75 15.74 -1.40
CA GLU A 457 -22.29 14.46 -0.91
C GLU A 457 -21.49 13.28 -1.47
N ALA A 458 -21.18 13.28 -2.77
CA ALA A 458 -20.36 12.25 -3.40
C ALA A 458 -18.93 12.20 -2.82
N LEU A 459 -18.30 13.37 -2.61
CA LEU A 459 -16.97 13.47 -2.01
C LEU A 459 -16.92 12.95 -0.57
N LYS A 460 -18.02 13.06 0.20
CA LYS A 460 -18.13 12.52 1.57
C LYS A 460 -18.50 11.03 1.63
N TYR A 461 -18.89 10.42 0.50
CA TYR A 461 -19.37 9.04 0.47
C TYR A 461 -18.27 8.02 0.77
N ASN A 462 -17.07 8.22 0.22
CA ASN A 462 -15.94 7.31 0.39
C ASN A 462 -15.22 7.53 1.73
N VAL A 463 -14.96 6.43 2.44
CA VAL A 463 -14.22 6.42 3.72
C VAL A 463 -12.93 5.65 3.50
N LYS A 464 -11.81 6.17 3.99
CA LYS A 464 -10.53 5.47 3.93
C LYS A 464 -10.47 4.31 4.91
N VAL A 465 -9.85 3.22 4.49
CA VAL A 465 -9.47 2.10 5.36
C VAL A 465 -8.30 2.54 6.26
N PRO A 466 -8.40 2.35 7.59
CA PRO A 466 -7.24 2.50 8.47
C PRO A 466 -6.29 1.31 8.29
N LEU A 467 -5.03 1.58 7.96
CA LEU A 467 -3.99 0.55 7.82
C LEU A 467 -2.79 0.93 8.68
N VAL A 468 -2.30 -0.01 9.48
CA VAL A 468 -1.09 0.15 10.29
C VAL A 468 -0.01 -0.77 9.74
N TRP A 469 0.99 -0.17 9.11
CA TRP A 469 2.18 -0.85 8.65
C TRP A 469 3.33 -0.60 9.62
N ILE A 470 3.96 -1.68 10.08
CA ILE A 470 5.12 -1.62 10.96
C ILE A 470 6.29 -2.23 10.22
N GLN A 471 7.39 -1.48 10.16
CA GLN A 471 8.65 -1.94 9.61
C GLN A 471 9.67 -1.97 10.71
N VAL A 472 10.37 -3.09 10.82
CA VAL A 472 11.39 -3.29 11.84
C VAL A 472 12.67 -3.71 11.15
N ALA A 473 13.66 -2.82 11.20
CA ALA A 473 15.01 -3.12 10.76
C ALA A 473 15.72 -3.99 11.81
N MET A 474 16.23 -5.13 11.39
CA MET A 474 16.99 -6.06 12.20
C MET A 474 18.44 -6.13 11.72
N LYS A 475 19.36 -6.42 12.63
CA LYS A 475 20.79 -6.62 12.30
C LYS A 475 21.05 -7.90 11.50
N ASN A 476 20.17 -8.90 11.63
CA ASN A 476 20.24 -10.19 10.95
C ASN A 476 18.85 -10.83 10.97
N TRP A 477 18.68 -11.94 10.24
CA TRP A 477 17.38 -12.61 10.09
C TRP A 477 17.40 -14.09 10.47
N HIS A 478 18.34 -14.47 11.34
CA HIS A 478 18.42 -15.80 11.94
C HIS A 478 17.09 -16.25 12.59
N MET A 479 16.27 -15.32 13.09
CA MET A 479 14.95 -15.64 13.64
C MET A 479 14.04 -16.33 12.61
N PHE A 480 13.97 -15.78 11.40
CA PHE A 480 13.17 -16.31 10.29
C PHE A 480 13.84 -17.55 9.68
N ALA A 481 15.16 -17.50 9.49
CA ALA A 481 15.94 -18.62 8.95
C ALA A 481 15.83 -19.89 9.80
N ASN A 482 15.97 -19.78 11.13
CA ASN A 482 15.82 -20.90 12.06
C ASN A 482 14.42 -21.52 12.08
N LYS A 483 13.42 -20.81 11.57
CA LYS A 483 12.04 -21.29 11.41
C LYS A 483 11.72 -21.74 9.99
N GLY A 484 12.61 -21.50 9.02
CA GLY A 484 12.41 -21.84 7.62
C GLY A 484 11.25 -21.06 6.99
N ILE A 485 11.06 -19.80 7.39
CA ILE A 485 9.95 -18.97 6.89
C ILE A 485 10.44 -17.63 6.37
N SER A 486 9.81 -17.12 5.32
CA SER A 486 9.94 -15.73 4.84
C SER A 486 8.69 -14.91 5.15
N ARG A 487 7.56 -15.59 5.38
CA ARG A 487 6.26 -14.98 5.69
C ARG A 487 5.48 -15.86 6.68
N ALA A 488 4.78 -15.22 7.61
CA ALA A 488 3.83 -15.83 8.52
C ALA A 488 2.50 -15.07 8.49
N ILE A 489 1.47 -15.71 7.93
CA ILE A 489 0.09 -15.27 8.07
C ILE A 489 -0.39 -15.81 9.42
N SER A 490 -0.97 -14.97 10.23
CA SER A 490 -1.30 -15.28 11.62
C SER A 490 -2.79 -15.09 11.83
N PRO A 491 -3.63 -16.09 11.49
CA PRO A 491 -5.06 -16.05 11.78
C PRO A 491 -5.32 -15.72 13.26
N ASN A 492 -6.37 -14.94 13.52
CA ASN A 492 -6.80 -14.58 14.87
C ASN A 492 -5.69 -13.95 15.75
N SER A 493 -4.75 -13.24 15.13
CA SER A 493 -3.66 -12.56 15.82
C SER A 493 -3.74 -11.04 15.62
N PHE A 494 -3.07 -10.26 16.47
CA PHE A 494 -3.08 -8.79 16.33
C PHE A 494 -2.41 -8.33 15.02
N PHE A 495 -1.23 -8.87 14.73
CA PHE A 495 -0.60 -8.74 13.42
C PHE A 495 -1.00 -9.92 12.56
N ASN A 496 -1.71 -9.66 11.47
CA ASN A 496 -2.28 -10.73 10.65
C ASN A 496 -1.27 -11.33 9.68
N ASN A 497 -0.23 -10.58 9.34
CA ASN A 497 0.78 -11.00 8.41
C ASN A 497 2.11 -10.34 8.76
N MET A 498 3.18 -11.13 8.66
CA MET A 498 4.55 -10.73 8.91
C MET A 498 5.43 -11.29 7.80
N TYR A 499 6.29 -10.48 7.18
CA TYR A 499 7.14 -10.97 6.09
C TYR A 499 8.45 -10.20 5.97
N ILE A 500 9.48 -10.89 5.48
CA ILE A 500 10.74 -10.28 5.04
C ILE A 500 10.48 -9.50 3.74
N ASP A 501 11.07 -8.31 3.63
CA ASP A 501 10.94 -7.46 2.43
C ASP A 501 11.42 -8.19 1.15
N PHE A 502 11.02 -7.68 -0.01
CA PHE A 502 11.28 -8.36 -1.28
C PHE A 502 12.76 -8.32 -1.70
N PRO A 503 13.24 -9.39 -2.37
CA PRO A 503 14.62 -9.48 -2.81
C PRO A 503 14.82 -8.74 -4.14
N VAL A 504 14.83 -7.40 -4.07
CA VAL A 504 14.97 -6.53 -5.24
C VAL A 504 16.29 -5.76 -5.19
N SER A 505 17.09 -5.90 -6.25
CA SER A 505 18.33 -5.15 -6.47
C SER A 505 18.18 -4.31 -7.73
N ILE A 506 18.33 -2.98 -7.61
CA ILE A 506 18.25 -2.04 -8.72
C ILE A 506 19.37 -1.01 -8.55
N GLY A 507 20.15 -0.79 -9.60
CA GLY A 507 21.33 0.07 -9.56
C GLY A 507 22.34 -0.38 -8.51
N ASP A 508 22.80 0.57 -7.70
CA ASP A 508 23.76 0.32 -6.62
C ASP A 508 23.12 -0.29 -5.36
N TYR A 509 21.79 -0.35 -5.27
CA TYR A 509 21.12 -0.97 -4.14
C TYR A 509 21.08 -2.49 -4.29
N GLN A 510 21.45 -3.19 -3.22
CA GLN A 510 21.39 -4.64 -3.14
C GLN A 510 20.52 -5.05 -1.96
N TYR A 511 19.63 -6.03 -2.18
CA TYR A 511 18.96 -6.72 -1.08
C TYR A 511 19.97 -7.56 -0.26
N PRO A 512 19.62 -7.99 0.97
CA PRO A 512 20.53 -8.76 1.83
C PRO A 512 20.97 -10.10 1.18
N GLN A 513 22.26 -10.42 1.18
CA GLN A 513 22.80 -11.62 0.53
C GLN A 513 22.92 -12.79 1.51
N THR A 514 23.20 -12.52 2.78
CA THR A 514 23.44 -13.53 3.82
C THR A 514 22.49 -13.38 5.01
N PHE A 515 22.40 -14.41 5.86
CA PHE A 515 21.59 -14.38 7.08
C PHE A 515 22.09 -13.39 8.14
N ASP A 516 23.36 -13.00 8.06
CA ASP A 516 24.02 -12.06 8.97
C ASP A 516 23.85 -10.60 8.56
N GLU A 517 23.37 -10.34 7.34
CA GLU A 517 23.13 -8.98 6.88
C GLU A 517 21.83 -8.39 7.44
N PRO A 518 21.80 -7.07 7.68
CA PRO A 518 20.60 -6.38 8.11
C PRO A 518 19.44 -6.52 7.11
N VAL A 519 18.22 -6.61 7.63
CA VAL A 519 17.00 -6.72 6.82
C VAL A 519 15.84 -5.96 7.47
N VAL A 520 14.84 -5.59 6.69
CA VAL A 520 13.55 -5.13 7.21
C VAL A 520 12.54 -6.28 7.12
N PHE A 521 11.78 -6.48 8.19
CA PHE A 521 10.54 -7.23 8.11
C PHE A 521 9.36 -6.31 8.37
N LEU A 522 8.25 -6.62 7.70
CA LEU A 522 7.01 -5.89 7.75
C LEU A 522 5.98 -6.67 8.55
N MET A 523 5.13 -5.94 9.27
CA MET A 523 3.93 -6.44 9.91
C MET A 523 2.78 -5.50 9.61
N ASN A 524 1.59 -6.04 9.43
CA ASN A 524 0.39 -5.22 9.26
C ASN A 524 -0.69 -5.55 10.28
N HIS A 525 -1.34 -4.50 10.76
CA HIS A 525 -2.58 -4.55 11.50
C HIS A 525 -3.61 -3.67 10.79
N VAL A 526 -4.85 -4.15 10.73
CA VAL A 526 -5.96 -3.44 10.13
C VAL A 526 -7.05 -3.33 11.19
N PRO A 527 -7.26 -2.15 11.77
CA PRO A 527 -8.33 -1.93 12.73
C PRO A 527 -9.68 -2.10 12.06
N THR A 528 -10.36 -3.21 12.34
CA THR A 528 -11.70 -3.51 11.84
C THR A 528 -12.59 -4.04 12.95
N ARG A 529 -13.90 -4.01 12.71
CA ARG A 529 -14.96 -4.28 13.70
C ARG A 529 -15.96 -5.31 13.12
N PRO A 530 -15.49 -6.52 12.78
CA PRO A 530 -16.33 -7.54 12.15
C PRO A 530 -17.44 -8.00 13.10
N TYR A 531 -18.55 -8.45 12.54
CA TYR A 531 -19.72 -8.98 13.27
C TYR A 531 -20.44 -8.02 14.24
N GLU A 532 -20.16 -6.72 14.19
CA GLU A 532 -20.89 -5.70 14.97
C GLU A 532 -22.17 -5.17 14.27
N GLY A 533 -22.57 -5.75 13.13
CA GLY A 533 -23.72 -5.29 12.35
C GLY A 533 -23.49 -3.95 11.64
N LEU A 534 -22.23 -3.58 11.44
CA LEU A 534 -21.80 -2.32 10.85
C LEU A 534 -21.53 -2.46 9.36
N THR A 535 -21.86 -1.42 8.59
CA THR A 535 -21.39 -1.30 7.19
C THR A 535 -19.87 -1.16 7.13
N ASN A 536 -19.23 -1.51 6.01
CA ASN A 536 -17.77 -1.41 5.84
C ASN A 536 -17.24 -0.01 6.20
N ARG A 537 -17.97 1.05 5.81
CA ARG A 537 -17.62 2.44 6.14
C ARG A 537 -17.69 2.75 7.63
N GLU A 538 -18.66 2.20 8.34
CA GLU A 538 -18.76 2.36 9.79
C GLU A 538 -17.65 1.60 10.51
N GLN A 539 -17.30 0.40 10.04
CA GLN A 539 -16.14 -0.35 10.52
C GLN A 539 -14.86 0.46 10.34
N HIS A 540 -14.61 1.03 9.14
CA HIS A 540 -13.42 1.86 8.90
C HIS A 540 -13.37 3.13 9.77
N ARG A 541 -14.51 3.82 9.95
CA ARG A 541 -14.59 5.00 10.83
C ARG A 541 -14.26 4.63 12.28
N LYS A 542 -14.85 3.55 12.79
CA LYS A 542 -14.60 3.06 14.16
C LYS A 542 -13.17 2.56 14.33
N GLY A 543 -12.68 1.76 13.39
CA GLY A 543 -11.30 1.27 13.39
C GLY A 543 -10.27 2.41 13.39
N ARG A 544 -10.55 3.52 12.70
CA ARG A 544 -9.68 4.70 12.77
C ARG A 544 -9.59 5.29 14.19
N TYR A 545 -10.65 5.26 14.99
CA TYR A 545 -10.60 5.72 16.38
C TYR A 545 -9.80 4.80 17.30
N ASP A 546 -9.56 3.54 16.92
CA ASP A 546 -8.79 2.60 17.74
C ASP A 546 -7.27 2.85 17.66
N ILE A 547 -6.83 3.66 16.69
CA ILE A 547 -5.42 3.98 16.42
C ILE A 547 -5.08 5.47 16.58
N LEU A 548 -6.07 6.30 16.88
CA LEU A 548 -5.92 7.72 17.25
C LEU A 548 -5.89 7.84 18.77
#